data_AF-A0A163ME95-F1
#
_entry.id   AF-A0A163ME95-F1
#
_cell.length_a   1.000
_cell.length_b   1.000
_cell.length_c   1.000
_cell.angle_alpha   90.00
_cell.angle_beta   90.00
_cell.angle_gamma   90.00
#
_symmetry.space_group_name_H-M   'P 1'
#
loop_
_entity.id
_entity.type
_entity.pdbx_description
1 polymer ?
#
loop_
_entity_poly.entity_id
_entity_poly.type
_entity_poly.pdbx_seq_one_letter_code
_entity_poly.pdbx_strand_id
1 'polypeptide(L)'
;MLSSNCLAALTTLVVLTTSAPTPIAASSSGLATVDLRIIGPQSTHYSTNNQSPTSDQSQHLTVIVGQALSLEHDPLHVQGLQIAAVEAGESLSLSSTSVVDNGWRVVCTAHIVGKDDLVEFDMRDKGVLLAGGGLAKVTRLSCVVDEEA
;
A
#
# COMPACT_ATOMS: atom_id res chain seq x y z
N MET A 1 -60.31 21.68 58.76
CA MET A 1 -60.34 20.21 58.59
C MET A 1 -60.56 19.90 57.11
N LEU A 2 -60.04 18.75 56.64
CA LEU A 2 -59.87 18.24 55.26
C LEU A 2 -58.59 18.76 54.56
N SER A 3 -57.43 18.07 54.65
CA SER A 3 -56.96 16.83 53.99
C SER A 3 -56.55 17.06 52.51
N SER A 4 -55.27 17.12 52.16
CA SER A 4 -54.27 16.04 51.95
C SER A 4 -54.23 15.50 50.51
N ASN A 5 -52.99 15.23 50.06
CA ASN A 5 -52.54 14.38 48.93
C ASN A 5 -52.42 15.05 47.55
N CYS A 6 -51.47 14.73 46.68
CA CYS A 6 -50.15 14.07 46.71
C CYS A 6 -49.62 14.09 45.25
N LEU A 7 -48.32 13.80 45.05
CA LEU A 7 -47.63 13.35 43.81
C LEU A 7 -47.29 14.46 42.77
N ALA A 8 -46.00 14.82 42.62
CA ALA A 8 -44.97 14.16 41.78
C ALA A 8 -45.35 14.24 40.28
N ALA A 9 -44.51 14.71 39.35
CA ALA A 9 -43.17 14.21 39.12
C ALA A 9 -42.44 14.94 37.97
N LEU A 10 -41.13 14.67 37.90
CA LEU A 10 -40.30 14.51 36.70
C LEU A 10 -39.82 15.77 35.96
N THR A 11 -38.72 16.30 36.49
CA THR A 11 -37.43 16.51 35.79
C THR A 11 -37.45 16.35 34.27
N THR A 12 -37.47 17.46 33.55
CA THR A 12 -37.00 17.54 32.16
C THR A 12 -35.56 18.07 32.16
N LEU A 13 -34.61 17.17 32.46
CA LEU A 13 -33.20 17.38 32.15
C LEU A 13 -33.06 17.21 30.64
N VAL A 14 -33.12 18.33 29.91
CA VAL A 14 -32.78 18.36 28.49
C VAL A 14 -31.28 18.09 28.40
N VAL A 15 -30.94 16.83 28.12
CA VAL A 15 -29.60 16.39 27.79
C VAL A 15 -29.19 17.15 26.52
N LEU A 16 -28.26 18.10 26.65
CA LEU A 16 -27.52 18.65 25.54
C LEU A 16 -26.73 17.48 24.93
N THR A 17 -27.27 16.89 23.87
CA THR A 17 -26.50 15.99 23.00
C THR A 17 -25.46 16.86 22.33
N THR A 18 -24.25 16.86 22.88
CA THR A 18 -23.06 17.36 22.22
C THR A 18 -22.86 16.50 20.98
N SER A 19 -23.32 16.99 19.83
CA SER A 19 -22.91 16.50 18.53
C SER A 19 -21.41 16.80 18.40
N ALA A 20 -20.59 15.87 18.90
CA ALA A 20 -19.18 15.85 18.59
C ALA A 20 -19.09 15.74 17.06
N PRO A 21 -18.39 16.66 16.37
CA PRO A 21 -18.08 16.42 14.97
C PRO A 21 -17.28 15.11 14.94
N THR A 22 -17.86 14.09 14.33
CA THR A 22 -17.10 12.92 13.91
C THR A 22 -15.92 13.46 13.12
N PRO A 23 -14.67 13.11 13.48
CA PRO A 23 -13.56 13.40 12.60
C PRO A 23 -13.88 12.63 11.33
N ILE A 24 -14.26 13.35 10.28
CA ILE A 24 -14.21 12.86 8.92
C ILE A 24 -12.75 12.47 8.79
N ALA A 25 -12.46 11.17 8.85
CA ALA A 25 -11.17 10.64 8.50
C ALA A 25 -10.84 11.30 7.18
N ALA A 26 -9.79 12.12 7.17
CA ALA A 26 -9.39 12.86 5.99
C ALA A 26 -9.27 11.83 4.86
N SER A 27 -10.22 11.84 3.94
CA SER A 27 -10.03 11.32 2.59
C SER A 27 -8.94 12.22 2.03
N SER A 28 -7.70 11.84 2.33
CA SER A 28 -6.51 12.46 1.79
C SER A 28 -6.72 12.44 0.28
N SER A 29 -6.92 13.62 -0.31
CA SER A 29 -6.98 13.81 -1.76
C SER A 29 -5.57 13.70 -2.35
N GLY A 30 -4.81 12.72 -1.88
CA GLY A 30 -3.46 12.40 -2.29
C GLY A 30 -3.47 11.45 -3.47
N LEU A 31 -2.34 11.37 -4.17
CA LEU A 31 -2.13 10.35 -5.18
C LEU A 31 -1.95 9.00 -4.49
N ALA A 32 -2.52 7.95 -5.08
CA ALA A 32 -2.28 6.60 -4.62
C ALA A 32 -0.80 6.22 -4.81
N THR A 33 -0.20 5.57 -3.82
CA THR A 33 1.19 5.14 -3.88
C THR A 33 1.35 3.66 -3.50
N VAL A 34 2.41 3.04 -4.01
CA VAL A 34 2.83 1.69 -3.65
C VAL A 34 4.20 1.78 -3.03
N ASP A 35 4.34 1.29 -1.81
CA ASP A 35 5.64 1.11 -1.18
C ASP A 35 6.20 -0.27 -1.55
N LEU A 36 7.32 -0.26 -2.27
CA LEU A 36 8.03 -1.46 -2.69
C LEU A 36 9.20 -1.73 -1.77
N ARG A 37 9.19 -2.89 -1.13
CA ARG A 37 10.35 -3.46 -0.45
C ARG A 37 11.31 -4.06 -1.47
N ILE A 38 12.55 -3.58 -1.46
CA ILE A 38 13.64 -4.09 -2.28
C ILE A 38 14.32 -5.26 -1.55
N ILE A 39 14.45 -6.39 -2.24
CA ILE A 39 15.18 -7.55 -1.76
C ILE A 39 16.58 -7.51 -2.40
N GLY A 40 17.57 -7.13 -1.60
CA GLY A 40 18.97 -7.01 -2.01
C GLY A 40 19.70 -8.37 -2.11
N PRO A 41 20.99 -8.36 -2.53
CA PRO A 41 21.80 -9.56 -2.70
C PRO A 41 21.86 -10.43 -1.43
N GLN A 42 21.51 -11.72 -1.57
CA GLN A 42 21.46 -12.77 -0.53
C GLN A 42 22.77 -12.94 0.26
N SER A 43 23.87 -12.30 -0.14
CA SER A 43 25.16 -12.38 0.54
C SER A 43 25.25 -11.57 1.83
N THR A 44 24.16 -10.97 2.32
CA THR A 44 24.20 -10.37 3.66
C THR A 44 23.78 -11.34 4.77
N HIS A 45 22.76 -12.22 4.68
CA HIS A 45 22.34 -12.95 5.90
C HIS A 45 21.61 -14.31 5.78
N TYR A 46 21.63 -15.05 4.66
CA TYR A 46 20.85 -16.31 4.59
C TYR A 46 21.63 -17.57 4.97
N SER A 47 21.26 -18.19 6.10
CA SER A 47 21.62 -19.58 6.45
C SER A 47 20.36 -20.45 6.53
N THR A 48 20.07 -21.15 5.44
CA THR A 48 19.22 -22.35 5.32
C THR A 48 17.70 -22.28 5.58
N ASN A 49 16.98 -22.73 4.55
CA ASN A 49 15.71 -23.48 4.48
C ASN A 49 14.40 -22.94 5.05
N ASN A 50 14.37 -21.85 5.81
CA ASN A 50 13.10 -21.17 6.11
C ASN A 50 13.37 -19.76 6.60
N GLN A 51 13.55 -18.76 5.73
CA GLN A 51 14.00 -17.45 6.19
C GLN A 51 13.24 -16.28 5.56
N SER A 52 12.49 -15.60 6.43
CA SER A 52 12.22 -14.17 6.34
C SER A 52 13.54 -13.39 6.41
N PRO A 53 13.69 -12.25 5.72
CA PRO A 53 14.91 -11.45 5.74
C PRO A 53 15.35 -11.09 7.17
N THR A 54 16.62 -11.30 7.50
CA THR A 54 17.23 -11.08 8.83
C THR A 54 17.70 -9.64 9.07
N SER A 55 17.57 -8.76 8.08
CA SER A 55 17.91 -7.34 8.19
C SER A 55 16.74 -6.49 7.73
N ASP A 56 16.18 -5.70 8.65
CA ASP A 56 15.17 -4.66 8.41
C ASP A 56 15.74 -3.42 7.69
N GLN A 57 16.99 -3.48 7.18
CA GLN A 57 17.48 -2.51 6.21
C GLN A 57 16.90 -2.77 4.82
N SER A 58 15.61 -3.11 4.75
CA SER A 58 14.87 -3.11 3.50
C SER A 58 14.93 -1.69 2.95
N GLN A 59 15.54 -1.53 1.77
CA GLN A 59 15.38 -0.29 1.03
C GLN A 59 13.95 -0.27 0.50
N HIS A 60 13.26 0.84 0.75
CA HIS A 60 11.89 1.05 0.31
C HIS A 60 11.90 2.02 -0.86
N LEU A 61 10.99 1.78 -1.81
CA LEU A 61 10.81 2.61 -2.99
C LEU A 61 9.33 2.87 -3.19
N THR A 62 8.95 4.14 -3.12
CA THR A 62 7.57 4.56 -3.37
C THR A 62 7.34 4.81 -4.85
N VAL A 63 6.33 4.16 -5.43
CA VAL A 63 5.89 4.34 -6.81
C VAL A 63 4.47 4.90 -6.80
N ILE A 64 4.23 5.97 -7.55
CA ILE A 64 2.89 6.55 -7.71
C ILE A 64 2.08 5.66 -8.66
N VAL A 65 0.85 5.29 -8.28
CA VAL A 65 -0.02 4.45 -9.11
C VAL A 65 -0.46 5.23 -10.35
N GLY A 66 -0.35 4.59 -11.51
CA GLY A 66 -0.59 5.19 -12.83
C GLY A 66 0.62 5.88 -13.43
N GLN A 67 1.76 5.91 -12.74
CA GLN A 67 3.00 6.49 -13.24
C GLN A 67 4.11 5.43 -13.36
N ALA A 68 4.95 5.58 -14.39
CA ALA A 68 6.19 4.81 -14.53
C ALA A 68 7.38 5.58 -13.95
N LEU A 69 8.14 4.93 -13.09
CA LEU A 69 9.44 5.36 -12.62
C LEU A 69 10.52 4.83 -13.57
N SER A 70 11.23 5.74 -14.23
CA SER A 70 12.38 5.39 -15.09
C SER A 70 13.67 5.36 -14.26
N LEU A 71 14.40 4.27 -14.39
CA LEU A 71 15.68 3.98 -13.74
C LEU A 71 16.76 3.70 -14.78
N GLU A 72 16.58 4.18 -16.02
CA GLU A 72 17.50 3.89 -17.12
C GLU A 72 18.92 4.45 -16.87
N HIS A 73 19.00 5.60 -16.19
CA HIS A 73 20.25 6.28 -15.87
C HIS A 73 20.84 5.86 -14.52
N ASP A 74 20.02 5.29 -13.62
CA ASP A 74 20.44 4.77 -12.32
C ASP A 74 19.66 3.47 -11.99
N PRO A 75 20.05 2.34 -12.59
CA PRO A 75 19.30 1.10 -12.51
C PRO A 75 19.46 0.41 -11.16
N LEU A 76 18.34 -0.14 -10.67
CA LEU A 76 18.33 -0.90 -9.43
C LEU A 76 18.90 -2.30 -9.65
N HIS A 77 19.89 -2.67 -8.86
CA HIS A 77 20.51 -3.99 -8.88
C HIS A 77 19.99 -4.80 -7.69
N VAL A 78 18.97 -5.64 -7.93
CA VAL A 78 18.16 -6.26 -6.87
C VAL A 78 17.86 -7.70 -7.21
N GLN A 79 17.58 -8.53 -6.20
CA GLN A 79 17.21 -9.93 -6.40
C GLN A 79 15.71 -10.18 -6.37
N GLY A 80 14.97 -9.26 -5.78
CA GLY A 80 13.53 -9.40 -5.63
C GLY A 80 12.86 -8.07 -5.30
N LEU A 81 11.56 -8.05 -5.50
CA LEU A 81 10.68 -6.93 -5.18
C LEU A 81 9.46 -7.47 -4.45
N GLN A 82 8.92 -6.69 -3.52
CA GLN A 82 7.71 -7.03 -2.81
C GLN A 82 6.88 -5.76 -2.59
N ILE A 83 5.58 -5.84 -2.79
CA ILE A 83 4.67 -4.77 -2.35
C ILE A 83 4.55 -4.86 -0.83
N ALA A 84 5.05 -3.83 -0.14
CA ALA A 84 5.00 -3.74 1.32
C ALA A 84 3.68 -3.11 1.80
N ALA A 85 3.22 -2.08 1.09
CA ALA A 85 1.96 -1.40 1.37
C ALA A 85 1.44 -0.69 0.11
N VAL A 86 0.13 -0.43 0.07
CA VAL A 86 -0.49 0.48 -0.89
C VAL A 86 -1.25 1.53 -0.11
N GLU A 87 -0.90 2.79 -0.33
CA GLU A 87 -1.61 3.93 0.27
C GLU A 87 -2.78 4.35 -0.61
N ALA A 88 -3.94 4.57 0.03
CA ALA A 88 -5.15 5.02 -0.66
C ALA A 88 -4.97 6.41 -1.31
N GLY A 89 -5.61 6.60 -2.45
CA GLY A 89 -5.58 7.88 -3.15
C GLY A 89 -6.13 7.78 -4.57
N GLU A 90 -5.95 8.84 -5.36
CA GLU A 90 -6.31 8.85 -6.77
C GLU A 90 -5.20 8.26 -7.63
N SER A 91 -5.53 7.36 -8.57
CA SER A 91 -4.61 6.85 -9.58
C SER A 91 -4.38 7.87 -10.69
N LEU A 92 -3.16 7.92 -11.24
CA LEU A 92 -2.82 8.67 -12.45
C LEU A 92 -3.02 7.86 -13.75
N SER A 93 -3.66 6.69 -13.68
CA SER A 93 -4.06 5.92 -14.86
C SER A 93 -4.98 6.74 -15.78
N LEU A 94 -5.10 6.32 -17.05
CA LEU A 94 -5.98 6.97 -18.03
C LEU A 94 -7.43 7.09 -17.53
N SER A 95 -7.91 6.08 -16.82
CA SER A 95 -9.14 6.12 -16.04
C SER A 95 -8.80 6.60 -14.63
N SER A 96 -9.35 7.76 -14.23
CA SER A 96 -9.25 8.23 -12.84
C SER A 96 -10.01 7.27 -11.94
N THR A 97 -9.26 6.40 -11.25
CA THR A 97 -9.80 5.37 -10.37
C THR A 97 -9.22 5.55 -8.98
N SER A 98 -10.08 5.60 -7.98
CA SER A 98 -9.67 5.64 -6.58
C SER A 98 -9.10 4.30 -6.15
N VAL A 99 -7.91 4.31 -5.55
CA VAL A 99 -7.27 3.16 -4.92
C VAL A 99 -7.60 3.15 -3.44
N VAL A 100 -7.98 1.97 -2.94
CA VAL A 100 -8.20 1.75 -1.50
C VAL A 100 -6.92 1.33 -0.81
N ASP A 101 -6.81 1.64 0.48
CA ASP A 101 -5.65 1.26 1.29
C ASP A 101 -5.46 -0.26 1.28
N ASN A 102 -4.22 -0.69 1.01
CA ASN A 102 -3.86 -2.09 0.79
C ASN A 102 -4.79 -2.81 -0.21
N GLY A 103 -5.19 -2.09 -1.27
CA GLY A 103 -6.02 -2.62 -2.34
C GLY A 103 -5.30 -3.68 -3.16
N TRP A 104 -5.91 -4.86 -3.25
CA TRP A 104 -5.41 -6.00 -4.03
C TRP A 104 -5.48 -5.82 -5.55
N ARG A 105 -6.11 -4.74 -6.02
CA ARG A 105 -6.26 -4.40 -7.45
C ARG A 105 -5.04 -3.70 -8.02
N VAL A 106 -3.99 -3.47 -7.25
CA VAL A 106 -2.78 -2.82 -7.75
C VAL A 106 -1.79 -3.88 -8.21
N VAL A 107 -1.43 -3.82 -9.50
CA VAL A 107 -0.42 -4.67 -10.12
C VAL A 107 0.78 -3.81 -10.45
N CYS A 108 1.96 -4.26 -10.05
CA CYS A 108 3.23 -3.63 -10.37
C CYS A 108 3.97 -4.43 -11.44
N THR A 109 4.71 -3.73 -12.29
CA THR A 109 5.54 -4.32 -13.32
C THR A 109 6.97 -3.81 -13.21
N ALA A 110 7.93 -4.70 -13.43
CA ALA A 110 9.35 -4.38 -13.46
C ALA A 110 9.95 -4.77 -14.82
N HIS A 111 10.65 -3.82 -15.45
CA HIS A 111 11.42 -4.06 -16.65
C HIS A 111 12.87 -4.38 -16.29
N ILE A 112 13.36 -5.53 -16.77
CA ILE A 112 14.69 -6.05 -16.45
C ILE A 112 15.54 -6.07 -17.72
N VAL A 113 16.76 -5.55 -17.65
CA VAL A 113 17.70 -5.58 -18.79
C VAL A 113 18.01 -7.02 -19.20
N GLY A 114 17.88 -7.31 -20.49
CA GLY A 114 18.15 -8.63 -21.06
C GLY A 114 16.96 -9.61 -20.95
N LYS A 115 15.80 -9.13 -20.50
CA LYS A 115 14.52 -9.83 -20.64
C LYS A 115 13.59 -9.01 -21.51
N ASP A 116 12.91 -9.67 -22.44
CA ASP A 116 11.90 -9.05 -23.29
C ASP A 116 10.55 -8.93 -22.56
N ASP A 117 10.28 -9.85 -21.63
CA ASP A 117 9.05 -9.86 -20.82
C ASP A 117 9.18 -9.01 -19.55
N LEU A 118 8.09 -8.34 -19.20
CA LEU A 118 7.92 -7.65 -17.93
C LEU A 118 7.68 -8.66 -16.80
N VAL A 119 8.19 -8.37 -15.62
CA VAL A 119 7.86 -9.12 -14.41
C VAL A 119 6.72 -8.43 -13.71
N GLU A 120 5.54 -9.05 -13.74
CA GLU A 120 4.35 -8.58 -13.03
C GLU A 120 4.27 -9.21 -11.64
N PHE A 121 3.83 -8.43 -10.67
CA PHE A 121 3.58 -8.90 -9.31
C PHE A 121 2.55 -8.00 -8.62
N ASP A 122 1.75 -8.59 -7.73
CA ASP A 122 0.70 -7.89 -6.99
C ASP A 122 0.90 -8.03 -5.47
N MET A 123 -0.06 -7.54 -4.68
CA MET A 123 0.01 -7.58 -3.22
C MET A 123 -0.17 -9.00 -2.64
N ARG A 124 -0.81 -9.90 -3.39
CA ARG A 124 -1.00 -11.31 -3.00
C ARG A 124 0.30 -12.08 -3.17
N ASP A 125 1.15 -11.64 -4.10
CA ASP A 125 2.51 -12.13 -4.22
C ASP A 125 3.30 -11.68 -2.98
N LYS A 126 3.73 -12.65 -2.17
CA LYS A 126 4.55 -12.42 -0.96
C LYS A 126 5.96 -11.88 -1.27
N GLY A 127 6.17 -11.40 -2.49
CA GLY A 127 7.45 -11.03 -3.09
C GLY A 127 7.73 -11.86 -4.34
N VAL A 128 8.32 -11.21 -5.33
CA VAL A 128 8.80 -11.84 -6.57
C VAL A 128 10.33 -11.89 -6.57
N LEU A 129 10.88 -13.08 -6.84
CA LEU A 129 12.32 -13.24 -7.09
C LEU A 129 12.62 -12.98 -8.56
N LEU A 130 13.48 -12.00 -8.81
CA LEU A 130 13.94 -11.64 -10.14
C LEU A 130 15.08 -12.56 -10.57
N ALA A 131 15.17 -12.84 -11.87
CA ALA A 131 16.23 -13.66 -12.47
C ALA A 131 16.52 -14.98 -11.71
N GLY A 132 15.49 -15.64 -11.16
CA GLY A 132 15.65 -16.88 -10.39
C GLY A 132 16.37 -16.73 -9.05
N GLY A 133 16.35 -15.53 -8.46
CA GLY A 133 17.08 -15.19 -7.22
C GLY A 133 18.48 -14.62 -7.47
N GLY A 134 18.89 -14.50 -8.74
CA GLY A 134 20.10 -13.78 -9.14
C GLY A 134 19.93 -12.27 -9.05
N LEU A 135 21.05 -11.53 -9.15
CA LEU A 135 21.00 -10.08 -9.21
C LEU A 135 20.45 -9.65 -10.58
N ALA A 136 19.30 -8.99 -10.59
CA ALA A 136 18.66 -8.43 -11.77
C ALA A 136 18.86 -6.92 -11.84
N LYS A 137 18.98 -6.40 -13.07
CA LYS A 137 19.12 -4.98 -13.35
C LYS A 137 17.76 -4.42 -13.79
N VAL A 138 17.06 -3.76 -12.89
CA VAL A 138 15.75 -3.15 -13.11
C VAL A 138 15.93 -1.72 -13.64
N THR A 139 15.34 -1.41 -14.79
CA THR A 139 15.44 -0.08 -15.44
C THR A 139 14.12 0.68 -15.49
N ARG A 140 13.00 0.02 -15.18
CA ARG A 140 11.70 0.69 -15.09
C ARG A 140 10.81 -0.05 -14.11
N LEU A 141 10.04 0.72 -13.34
CA LEU A 141 8.99 0.22 -12.47
C LEU A 141 7.71 1.00 -12.74
N SER A 142 6.57 0.34 -12.74
CA SER A 142 5.27 1.02 -12.77
C SER A 142 4.26 0.20 -11.98
N CYS A 143 3.29 0.88 -11.39
CA CYS A 143 2.16 0.22 -10.74
C CYS A 143 0.87 0.82 -11.29
N VAL A 144 -0.12 -0.03 -11.57
CA VAL A 144 -1.39 0.36 -12.16
C VAL A 144 -2.54 -0.33 -11.45
N VAL A 145 -3.74 0.24 -11.57
CA VAL A 145 -4.97 -0.43 -11.15
C VAL A 145 -5.34 -1.44 -12.23
N ASP A 146 -5.49 -2.70 -11.86
CA ASP A 146 -6.04 -3.76 -12.68
C ASP A 146 -7.56 -3.55 -12.79
N GLU A 147 -8.02 -3.21 -14.00
CA GLU A 147 -9.43 -2.96 -14.29
C GLU A 147 -10.21 -4.26 -14.54
N GLU A 148 -9.53 -5.40 -14.73
CA GLU A 148 -10.14 -6.71 -15.00
C GLU A 148 -10.36 -7.55 -13.71
N ALA A 149 -9.98 -7.00 -12.55
CA ALA A 149 -9.93 -7.65 -11.23
C ALA A 149 -11.22 -7.56 -10.38
#